data_AF-A0A1I2DEP4-F1
#
_entry.id   AF-A0A1I2DEP4-F1
#
_cell.length_a   1.000
_cell.length_b   1.000
_cell.length_c   1.000
_cell.angle_alpha   90.00
_cell.angle_beta   90.00
_cell.angle_gamma   90.00
#
_symmetry.space_group_name_H-M   'P 1'
#
loop_
_entity.id
_entity.type
_entity.pdbx_description
1 polymer ?
#
loop_
_entity_poly.entity_id
_entity_poly.type
_entity_poly.pdbx_seq_one_letter_code
_entity_poly.pdbx_strand_id
1 'polypeptide(L)'
;MATSEVDAGSKLIYRNVAFNSYGVLNAREAFLAEHPDLAQSVVNAYEKARAWITANPDQAVALYAGEARISEPVAKAVLTERTVLDIDPVPGAAQKAVFEKILPVLVADANVKSEADARAAIDTLFEPKYAAARAVS
;
A
#
# COMPACT_ATOMS: atom_id res chain seq x y z
N MET A 1 12.76 -10.70 3.08
CA MET A 1 13.95 -10.20 2.34
C MET A 1 14.90 -9.44 3.25
N ALA A 2 14.50 -8.28 3.81
CA ALA A 2 15.37 -7.46 4.67
C ALA A 2 16.07 -8.25 5.79
N THR A 3 15.33 -9.08 6.54
CA THR A 3 15.88 -10.00 7.56
C THR A 3 17.00 -10.90 7.01
N SER A 4 16.83 -11.47 5.81
CA SER A 4 17.82 -12.36 5.21
C SER A 4 19.10 -11.62 4.77
N GLU A 5 18.95 -10.39 4.29
CA GLU A 5 20.09 -9.55 3.88
C GLU A 5 20.87 -9.07 5.10
N VAL A 6 20.17 -8.65 6.16
CA VAL A 6 20.77 -8.13 7.39
C VAL A 6 21.35 -9.25 8.26
N ASP A 7 20.58 -10.29 8.56
CA ASP A 7 20.95 -11.28 9.57
C ASP A 7 21.73 -12.46 8.97
N ALA A 8 21.39 -12.85 7.74
CA ALA A 8 22.01 -14.00 7.06
C ALA A 8 23.01 -13.62 5.95
N GLY A 9 23.24 -12.32 5.72
CA GLY A 9 24.20 -11.83 4.72
C GLY A 9 23.83 -12.15 3.27
N SER A 10 22.55 -12.42 3.00
CA SER A 10 22.05 -12.68 1.65
C SER A 10 22.29 -11.47 0.75
N LYS A 11 22.59 -11.70 -0.54
CA LYS A 11 22.80 -10.61 -1.51
C LYS A 11 21.67 -10.57 -2.53
N LEU A 12 21.14 -9.38 -2.76
CA LEU A 12 20.15 -9.15 -3.79
C LEU A 12 20.82 -9.18 -5.17
N ILE A 13 20.41 -10.11 -6.03
CA ILE A 13 20.97 -10.27 -7.39
C ILE A 13 20.33 -9.28 -8.38
N TYR A 14 19.06 -8.91 -8.16
CA TYR A 14 18.32 -7.98 -9.00
C TYR A 14 17.21 -7.28 -8.21
N ARG A 15 16.97 -5.99 -8.50
CA ARG A 15 15.86 -5.20 -7.98
C ARG A 15 15.31 -4.27 -9.05
N ASN A 16 13.98 -4.22 -9.16
CA ASN A 16 13.31 -3.21 -9.95
C ASN A 16 12.03 -2.77 -9.23
N VAL A 17 12.02 -1.55 -8.70
CA VAL A 17 10.85 -1.02 -7.97
C VAL A 17 9.63 -0.89 -8.89
N ALA A 18 9.83 -0.71 -10.20
CA ALA A 18 8.74 -0.63 -11.16
C ALA A 18 7.99 -1.96 -11.36
N PHE A 19 8.48 -3.07 -10.79
CA PHE A 19 7.78 -4.35 -10.80
C PHE A 19 6.84 -4.52 -9.60
N ASN A 20 6.91 -3.64 -8.60
CA ASN A 20 6.02 -3.70 -7.46
C ASN A 20 4.62 -3.19 -7.85
N SER A 21 3.59 -3.81 -7.28
CA SER A 21 2.24 -3.23 -7.22
C SER A 21 2.09 -2.34 -5.97
N TYR A 22 1.04 -1.51 -5.98
CA TYR A 22 0.71 -0.66 -4.85
C TYR A 22 -0.01 -1.47 -3.76
N GLY A 23 0.23 -1.10 -2.49
CA GLY A 23 -0.69 -1.43 -1.41
C GLY A 23 -1.96 -0.58 -1.53
N VAL A 24 -3.12 -1.17 -1.25
CA VAL A 24 -4.42 -0.50 -1.31
C VAL A 24 -5.20 -0.72 -0.02
N LEU A 25 -5.96 0.29 0.41
CA LEU A 25 -6.96 0.14 1.46
C LEU A 25 -8.29 -0.27 0.81
N ASN A 26 -8.74 -1.48 1.11
CA ASN A 26 -9.97 -2.02 0.55
C ASN A 26 -11.10 -1.90 1.57
N ALA A 27 -12.28 -1.51 1.10
CA ALA A 27 -13.49 -1.46 1.90
C ALA A 27 -14.66 -2.01 1.09
N ARG A 28 -15.66 -2.57 1.78
CA ARG A 28 -16.92 -2.98 1.15
C ARG A 28 -17.71 -1.75 0.76
N GLU A 29 -18.32 -1.74 -0.42
CA GLU A 29 -19.18 -0.64 -0.87
C GLU A 29 -20.29 -0.30 0.13
N ALA A 30 -20.96 -1.33 0.69
CA ALA A 30 -21.97 -1.14 1.73
C ALA A 30 -21.44 -0.39 2.96
N PHE A 31 -20.22 -0.70 3.41
CA PHE A 31 -19.60 0.01 4.54
C PHE A 31 -19.34 1.48 4.18
N LEU A 32 -18.91 1.76 2.96
CA LEU A 32 -18.67 3.13 2.50
C LEU A 32 -19.98 3.93 2.36
N ALA A 33 -21.10 3.27 2.07
CA ALA A 33 -22.41 3.88 1.98
C ALA A 33 -23.06 4.11 3.36
N GLU A 34 -22.95 3.12 4.25
CA GLU A 34 -23.58 3.13 5.57
C GLU A 34 -22.79 3.93 6.60
N HIS A 35 -21.46 3.95 6.49
CA HIS A 35 -20.54 4.55 7.46
C HIS A 35 -19.46 5.43 6.80
N PRO A 36 -19.84 6.44 5.98
CA PRO A 36 -18.87 7.29 5.28
C PRO A 36 -17.99 8.11 6.24
N ASP A 37 -18.51 8.47 7.42
CA ASP A 37 -17.81 9.17 8.49
C ASP A 37 -16.70 8.31 9.11
N LEU A 38 -16.98 7.03 9.36
CA LEU A 38 -15.98 6.07 9.85
C LEU A 38 -14.93 5.78 8.78
N ALA A 39 -15.34 5.62 7.51
CA ALA A 39 -14.42 5.46 6.40
C ALA A 39 -13.44 6.65 6.30
N GLN A 40 -13.95 7.88 6.40
CA GLN A 40 -13.11 9.09 6.42
C GLN A 40 -12.17 9.10 7.63
N SER A 41 -12.66 8.72 8.81
CA SER A 41 -11.86 8.69 10.05
C SER A 41 -10.68 7.71 9.95
N VAL A 42 -10.90 6.54 9.35
CA VAL A 42 -9.83 5.57 9.08
C VAL A 42 -8.79 6.16 8.13
N VAL A 43 -9.21 6.78 7.02
CA VAL A 43 -8.28 7.37 6.06
C VAL A 43 -7.48 8.53 6.68
N ASN A 44 -8.10 9.36 7.52
CA ASN A 44 -7.41 10.40 8.27
C ASN A 44 -6.37 9.82 9.25
N ALA A 45 -6.67 8.69 9.90
CA ALA A 45 -5.70 8.02 10.77
C ALA A 45 -4.47 7.51 9.98
N TYR A 46 -4.66 6.98 8.77
CA TYR A 46 -3.55 6.62 7.89
C TYR A 46 -2.71 7.83 7.48
N GLU A 47 -3.34 8.95 7.13
CA GLU A 47 -2.61 10.18 6.77
C GLU A 47 -1.84 10.75 7.95
N LYS A 48 -2.44 10.74 9.15
CA LYS A 48 -1.76 11.12 10.40
C LYS A 48 -0.54 10.25 10.66
N ALA A 49 -0.67 8.93 10.52
CA ALA A 49 0.44 8.01 10.67
C ALA A 49 1.55 8.27 9.62
N ARG A 50 1.18 8.47 8.35
CA ARG A 50 2.13 8.81 7.28
C ARG A 50 2.93 10.07 7.61
N ALA A 51 2.24 11.15 7.97
CA ALA A 51 2.87 12.41 8.37
C ALA A 51 3.79 12.25 9.58
N TRP A 52 3.34 11.51 10.61
CA TRP A 52 4.15 11.25 11.80
C TRP A 52 5.40 10.43 11.50
N ILE A 53 5.30 9.37 10.69
CA ILE A 53 6.46 8.53 10.32
C ILE A 53 7.49 9.36 9.56
N THR A 54 7.05 10.20 8.62
CA THR A 54 7.96 11.08 7.86
C THR A 54 8.65 12.10 8.78
N ALA A 55 7.95 12.63 9.79
CA ALA A 55 8.53 13.59 10.73
C ALA A 55 9.40 12.95 11.83
N ASN A 56 9.22 11.66 12.13
CA ASN A 56 9.85 10.98 13.26
C ASN A 56 10.48 9.64 12.84
N PRO A 57 11.42 9.61 11.88
CA PRO A 57 11.90 8.37 11.28
C PRO A 57 12.53 7.40 12.28
N ASP A 58 13.37 7.88 13.22
CA ASP A 58 14.03 7.01 14.19
C ASP A 58 13.03 6.42 15.21
N GLN A 59 12.06 7.23 15.66
CA GLN A 59 11.01 6.75 16.55
C GLN A 59 10.09 5.74 15.84
N ALA A 60 9.79 5.97 14.57
CA ALA A 60 9.01 5.03 13.75
C ALA A 60 9.74 3.69 13.58
N VAL A 61 11.08 3.70 13.42
CA VAL A 61 11.90 2.48 13.38
C VAL A 61 11.82 1.71 14.69
N ALA A 62 12.03 2.38 15.83
CA ALA A 62 11.97 1.72 17.14
C ALA A 62 10.58 1.13 17.42
N LEU A 63 9.52 1.90 17.13
CA LEU A 63 8.13 1.45 17.26
C LEU A 63 7.86 0.23 16.38
N TYR A 64 8.20 0.32 15.09
CA TYR A 64 7.97 -0.77 14.15
C TYR A 64 8.77 -2.03 14.53
N ALA A 65 10.02 -1.89 14.98
CA ALA A 65 10.83 -3.00 15.46
C ALA A 65 10.18 -3.72 16.63
N GLY A 66 9.68 -2.98 17.63
CA GLY A 66 8.98 -3.51 18.79
C GLY A 66 7.68 -4.25 18.42
N GLU A 67 6.80 -3.58 17.68
CA GLU A 67 5.48 -4.11 17.31
C GLU A 67 5.58 -5.32 16.36
N ALA A 68 6.48 -5.27 15.38
CA ALA A 68 6.70 -6.37 14.44
C ALA A 68 7.62 -7.47 15.00
N ARG A 69 8.22 -7.27 16.18
CA ARG A 69 9.18 -8.18 16.83
C ARG A 69 10.36 -8.53 15.91
N ILE A 70 10.92 -7.52 15.27
CA ILE A 70 12.11 -7.61 14.41
C ILE A 70 13.22 -6.73 14.97
N SER A 71 14.46 -6.95 14.52
CA SER A 71 15.58 -6.10 14.94
C SER A 71 15.45 -4.68 14.35
N GLU A 72 15.95 -3.67 15.08
CA GLU A 72 15.96 -2.29 14.60
C GLU A 72 16.67 -2.12 13.23
N PRO A 73 17.79 -2.79 12.93
CA PRO A 73 18.39 -2.72 11.60
C PRO A 73 17.46 -3.22 10.49
N VAL A 74 16.68 -4.29 10.74
CA VAL A 74 15.70 -4.80 9.77
C VAL A 74 14.54 -3.82 9.62
N ALA A 75 14.01 -3.28 10.72
CA ALA A 75 12.96 -2.27 10.71
C ALA A 75 13.37 -1.01 9.93
N LYS A 76 14.61 -0.54 10.15
CA LYS A 76 15.19 0.60 9.44
C LYS A 76 15.28 0.36 7.93
N ALA A 77 15.79 -0.80 7.52
CA ALA A 77 15.86 -1.16 6.11
C ALA A 77 14.45 -1.23 5.47
N VAL A 78 13.45 -1.74 6.19
CA VAL A 78 12.07 -1.79 5.70
C VAL A 78 11.48 -0.39 5.51
N LEU A 79 11.55 0.47 6.54
CA LEU A 79 10.91 1.78 6.51
C LEU A 79 11.62 2.78 5.60
N THR A 80 12.96 2.75 5.53
CA THR A 80 13.72 3.80 4.82
C THR A 80 14.12 3.41 3.40
N GLU A 81 14.22 2.11 3.08
CA GLU A 81 14.69 1.66 1.77
C GLU A 81 13.64 0.91 0.96
N ARG A 82 12.54 0.46 1.59
CA ARG A 82 11.55 -0.43 0.96
C ARG A 82 10.12 0.11 1.02
N THR A 83 9.85 1.05 1.91
CA THR A 83 8.57 1.70 2.05
C THR A 83 8.65 3.07 1.40
N VAL A 84 7.75 3.34 0.46
CA VAL A 84 7.65 4.66 -0.17
C VAL A 84 6.44 5.38 0.41
N LEU A 85 6.70 6.44 1.18
CA LEU A 85 5.66 7.25 1.84
C LEU A 85 5.43 8.61 1.14
N ASP A 86 6.36 9.01 0.29
CA ASP A 86 6.30 10.24 -0.51
C ASP A 86 5.67 9.96 -1.88
N ILE A 87 4.41 9.55 -1.85
CA ILE A 87 3.56 9.42 -3.04
C ILE A 87 2.25 10.15 -2.79
N ASP A 88 1.52 10.47 -3.86
CA ASP A 88 0.11 10.82 -3.73
C ASP A 88 -0.69 9.57 -3.33
N PRO A 89 -1.30 9.54 -2.12
CA PRO A 89 -2.05 8.38 -1.66
C PRO A 89 -3.44 8.28 -2.29
N VAL A 90 -3.87 9.24 -3.11
CA VAL A 90 -5.16 9.20 -3.78
C VAL A 90 -5.16 8.09 -4.86
N PRO A 91 -6.02 7.07 -4.76
CA PRO A 91 -6.07 6.01 -5.75
C PRO A 91 -6.61 6.52 -7.10
N GLY A 92 -6.04 6.05 -8.21
CA GLY A 92 -6.50 6.43 -9.54
C GLY A 92 -5.67 5.82 -10.68
N ALA A 93 -5.30 6.67 -11.64
CA ALA A 93 -4.71 6.25 -12.92
C ALA A 93 -3.41 5.43 -12.77
N ALA A 94 -2.57 5.74 -11.78
CA ALA A 94 -1.33 5.01 -11.54
C ALA A 94 -1.58 3.55 -11.16
N GLN A 95 -2.55 3.30 -10.27
CA GLN A 95 -2.95 1.95 -9.87
C GLN A 95 -3.68 1.24 -11.02
N LYS A 96 -4.56 1.95 -11.74
CA LYS A 96 -5.25 1.41 -12.93
C LYS A 96 -4.26 0.86 -13.96
N ALA A 97 -3.23 1.64 -14.30
CA ALA A 97 -2.21 1.23 -15.28
C ALA A 97 -1.42 -0.02 -14.83
N VAL A 98 -1.22 -0.21 -13.52
CA VAL A 98 -0.61 -1.44 -12.98
C VAL A 98 -1.58 -2.61 -13.10
N PHE A 99 -2.84 -2.44 -12.71
CA PHE A 99 -3.84 -3.50 -12.75
C PHE A 99 -4.14 -3.96 -14.17
N GLU A 100 -4.17 -3.05 -15.15
CA GLU A 100 -4.32 -3.40 -16.57
C GLU A 100 -3.17 -4.25 -17.12
N LYS A 101 -1.94 -4.08 -16.59
CA LYS A 101 -0.79 -4.93 -16.95
C LYS A 101 -0.86 -6.31 -16.31
N ILE A 102 -1.48 -6.43 -15.14
CA ILE A 102 -1.65 -7.69 -14.40
C ILE A 102 -2.81 -8.50 -14.98
N LEU A 103 -3.86 -7.83 -15.48
CA LEU A 103 -5.09 -8.45 -15.96
C LEU A 103 -4.87 -9.66 -16.92
N PRO A 104 -4.00 -9.60 -17.95
CA PRO A 104 -3.81 -10.74 -18.85
C PRO A 104 -3.34 -12.01 -18.13
N VAL A 105 -2.53 -11.87 -17.07
CA VAL A 105 -2.07 -12.99 -16.25
C VAL A 105 -3.25 -13.57 -15.46
N LEU A 106 -4.09 -12.73 -14.85
CA LEU A 106 -5.27 -13.20 -14.11
C LEU A 106 -6.27 -13.93 -15.01
N VAL A 107 -6.42 -13.50 -16.26
CA VAL A 107 -7.27 -14.17 -17.25
C VAL A 107 -6.65 -15.52 -17.66
N ALA A 108 -5.35 -15.56 -17.96
CA ALA A 108 -4.65 -16.78 -18.33
C ALA A 108 -4.69 -17.84 -17.22
N ASP A 109 -4.61 -17.41 -15.96
CA ASP A 109 -4.65 -18.26 -14.78
C ASP A 109 -6.07 -18.62 -14.33
N ALA A 110 -7.11 -18.16 -15.04
CA ALA A 110 -8.52 -18.31 -14.68
C ALA A 110 -8.88 -17.81 -13.26
N ASN A 111 -8.14 -16.80 -12.77
CA ASN A 111 -8.35 -16.17 -11.46
C ASN A 111 -9.47 -15.11 -11.48
N VAL A 112 -10.07 -14.85 -12.65
CA VAL A 112 -11.23 -13.96 -12.83
C VAL A 112 -12.30 -14.68 -13.64
N LYS A 113 -13.57 -14.30 -13.41
CA LYS A 113 -14.71 -14.89 -14.10
C LYS A 113 -14.65 -14.70 -15.62
N SER A 114 -14.28 -13.51 -16.06
CA SER A 114 -14.01 -13.18 -17.46
C SER A 114 -13.13 -11.93 -17.54
N GLU A 115 -12.46 -11.74 -18.69
CA GLU A 115 -11.70 -10.51 -18.93
C GLU A 115 -12.61 -9.27 -18.89
N ALA A 116 -13.84 -9.39 -19.43
CA ALA A 116 -14.82 -8.30 -19.44
C ALA A 116 -15.21 -7.87 -18.02
N ASP A 117 -15.50 -8.84 -17.14
CA ASP A 117 -15.84 -8.57 -15.73
C ASP A 117 -14.68 -7.88 -15.00
N ALA A 118 -13.45 -8.33 -15.25
CA ALA A 118 -12.28 -7.76 -14.61
C ALA A 118 -11.95 -6.34 -15.11
N ARG A 119 -12.16 -6.05 -16.40
CA ARG A 119 -12.07 -4.67 -16.93
C ARG A 119 -13.12 -3.75 -16.29
N ALA A 120 -14.36 -4.21 -16.23
CA ALA A 120 -15.44 -3.47 -15.57
C ALA A 120 -15.10 -3.18 -14.10
N ALA A 121 -14.56 -4.16 -13.38
CA ALA A 121 -14.12 -3.96 -11.99
C ALA A 121 -13.02 -2.88 -11.89
N ILE A 122 -11.99 -2.91 -12.75
CA ILE A 122 -10.92 -1.90 -12.75
C ILE A 122 -11.49 -0.48 -12.92
N ASP A 123 -12.57 -0.32 -13.68
CA ASP A 123 -13.20 0.99 -13.90
C ASP A 123 -13.99 1.50 -12.68
N THR A 124 -14.39 0.63 -11.75
CA THR A 124 -15.24 0.98 -10.60
C THR A 124 -14.57 0.82 -9.23
N LEU A 125 -13.38 0.20 -9.16
CA LEU A 125 -12.70 -0.14 -7.90
C LEU A 125 -12.20 1.06 -7.07
N PHE A 126 -12.05 2.24 -7.69
CA PHE A 126 -11.40 3.38 -7.04
C PHE A 126 -12.42 4.34 -6.41
N GLU A 127 -12.29 4.54 -5.11
CA GLU A 127 -13.04 5.55 -4.35
C GLU A 127 -12.08 6.63 -3.81
N PRO A 128 -11.70 7.63 -4.63
CA PRO A 128 -10.68 8.61 -4.27
C PRO A 128 -11.16 9.64 -3.24
N LYS A 129 -12.48 9.77 -3.01
CA LYS A 129 -13.04 10.90 -2.24
C LYS A 129 -12.45 11.01 -0.83
N TYR A 130 -12.26 9.88 -0.14
CA TYR A 130 -11.77 9.87 1.24
C TYR A 130 -10.30 10.26 1.34
N ALA A 131 -9.48 9.74 0.41
CA ALA A 131 -8.07 10.07 0.32
C ALA A 131 -7.86 11.53 -0.15
N ALA A 132 -8.72 12.05 -1.04
CA ALA A 132 -8.67 13.43 -1.48
C ALA A 132 -9.06 14.40 -0.35
N ALA A 133 -10.03 14.03 0.49
CA ALA A 133 -10.48 14.80 1.64
C ALA A 133 -9.67 14.54 2.94
N ARG A 134 -8.56 13.78 2.84
CA ARG A 134 -7.76 13.41 4.01
C ARG A 134 -7.26 14.63 4.77
N ALA A 135 -7.26 14.54 6.09
CA ALA A 135 -6.74 15.57 6.98
C ALA A 135 -5.81 14.98 8.04
N VAL A 136 -4.76 15.74 8.37
CA VAL A 136 -3.90 15.48 9.53
C VAL A 136 -4.58 16.11 10.76
N SER A 137 -5.67 15.52 11.25
CA SER A 137 -6.30 15.93 12.53
C SER A 137 -5.72 15.16 13.70
#